data_AF-A0A844X2Y2-F1
#
_entry.id   AF-A0A844X2Y2-F1
#
_cell.length_a   1.000
_cell.length_b   1.000
_cell.length_c   1.000
_cell.angle_alpha   90.00
_cell.angle_beta   90.00
_cell.angle_gamma   90.00
#
_symmetry.space_group_name_H-M   'P 1'
#
loop_
_entity.id
_entity.type
_entity.pdbx_description
1 polymer ?
#
loop_
_entity_poly.entity_id
_entity_poly.type
_entity_poly.pdbx_seq_one_letter_code
_entity_poly.pdbx_strand_id
1 'polypeptide(L)'
;MKISNILICAIVSILVASCANKISSTKNKETISQADQISLLRQQTEVNNPYIVDAKNKLIQFVGSKNFDNYVTKRGILNCQGDKNQSSCVLSFYLNEYHKLKYDMQLKKAVELNQAEHDIELSKIKATESNIKNYCQSSADFIAAIYTKDTDKITQYFQPKFKMSAQDILSLQTKITKDNYSLFLIEENPSILQEIKIDYVEECLNNPKDNIINYSNIFR
;
A
#
# COMPACT_ATOMS: atom_id res chain seq x y z
N MET A 1 38.42 3.60 -6.13
CA MET A 1 37.98 3.49 -4.72
C MET A 1 37.03 2.29 -4.64
N LYS A 2 37.48 1.08 -4.27
CA LYS A 2 37.34 0.46 -2.92
C LYS A 2 36.02 0.92 -2.27
N ILE A 3 34.99 0.07 -2.17
CA ILE A 3 34.86 -0.98 -1.16
C ILE A 3 34.50 -2.35 -1.78
N SER A 4 35.16 -3.38 -1.25
CA SER A 4 35.13 -4.79 -1.60
C SER A 4 34.39 -5.58 -0.51
N ASN A 5 33.87 -6.74 -0.90
CA ASN A 5 33.83 -8.03 -0.18
C ASN A 5 33.15 -8.15 1.19
N ILE A 6 32.19 -9.08 1.25
CA ILE A 6 32.04 -10.29 2.11
C ILE A 6 30.78 -10.97 1.52
N LEU A 7 30.75 -12.07 0.74
CA LEU A 7 31.47 -13.34 0.67
C LEU A 7 31.54 -14.08 2.02
N ILE A 8 30.66 -15.08 2.19
CA ILE A 8 31.00 -16.52 2.20
C ILE A 8 29.98 -17.35 3.00
N CYS A 9 29.43 -18.37 2.33
CA CYS A 9 28.84 -19.56 2.93
C CYS A 9 29.83 -20.24 3.90
N ALA A 10 29.42 -20.52 5.13
CA ALA A 10 30.13 -21.49 5.95
C ALA A 10 29.15 -22.34 6.76
N ILE A 11 28.87 -23.53 6.21
CA ILE A 11 28.47 -24.70 6.98
C ILE A 11 29.63 -24.99 7.93
N VAL A 12 29.38 -24.98 9.23
CA VAL A 12 30.26 -25.62 10.21
C VAL A 12 29.43 -26.61 11.01
N SER A 13 29.70 -27.88 10.73
CA SER A 13 29.30 -29.02 11.54
C SER A 13 29.88 -28.86 12.95
N ILE A 14 29.00 -28.82 13.95
CA ILE A 14 29.40 -29.13 15.33
C ILE A 14 28.63 -30.38 15.72
N LEU A 15 29.31 -31.52 15.51
CA LEU A 15 29.10 -32.70 16.32
C LEU A 15 29.57 -32.33 17.74
N VAL A 16 28.65 -32.38 18.70
CA VAL A 16 29.02 -32.77 20.06
C VAL A 16 28.20 -33.98 20.43
N ALA A 17 28.86 -35.14 20.38
CA ALA A 17 28.40 -36.29 21.12
C ALA A 17 28.57 -35.99 22.61
N SER A 18 27.46 -35.94 23.35
CA SER A 18 27.46 -36.13 24.79
C SER A 18 26.36 -37.11 25.13
N CYS A 19 26.75 -38.34 25.43
CA CYS A 19 25.89 -39.39 25.93
C CYS A 19 25.31 -38.98 27.29
N ALA A 20 23.99 -38.98 27.44
CA ALA A 20 23.35 -39.32 28.71
C ALA A 20 21.86 -39.66 28.51
N ASN A 21 21.57 -40.93 28.77
CA ASN A 21 20.28 -41.53 29.14
C ASN A 21 19.17 -41.61 28.08
N LYS A 22 19.14 -42.78 27.43
CA LYS A 22 17.90 -43.48 27.06
C LYS A 22 16.94 -43.44 28.25
N ILE A 23 15.93 -42.58 28.16
CA ILE A 23 14.68 -42.78 28.90
C ILE A 23 13.65 -43.22 27.87
N SER A 24 13.27 -44.49 28.01
CA SER A 24 12.09 -45.17 27.49
C SER A 24 11.14 -44.31 26.64
N SER A 25 11.06 -44.60 25.35
CA SER A 25 9.94 -44.18 24.51
C SER A 25 8.69 -44.95 24.93
N THR A 26 7.93 -44.39 25.86
CA THR A 26 6.60 -44.88 26.18
C THR A 26 5.61 -43.73 26.18
N LYS A 27 4.55 -43.95 25.38
CA LYS A 27 3.23 -43.29 25.37
C LYS A 27 3.04 -42.15 24.36
N ASN A 28 2.23 -42.48 23.34
CA ASN A 28 1.30 -41.65 22.59
C ASN A 28 1.41 -40.14 22.87
N LYS A 29 2.11 -39.41 21.99
CA LYS A 29 1.83 -37.98 21.83
C LYS A 29 0.52 -37.87 21.06
N GLU A 30 -0.58 -37.77 21.77
CA GLU A 30 -1.73 -37.05 21.24
C GLU A 30 -1.23 -35.68 20.79
N THR A 31 -1.40 -35.36 19.51
CA THR A 31 -1.02 -34.06 18.96
C THR A 31 -1.92 -33.02 19.62
N ILE A 32 -1.43 -32.38 20.68
CA ILE A 32 -2.14 -31.31 21.40
C ILE A 32 -2.58 -30.26 20.38
N SER A 33 -3.87 -29.92 20.36
CA SER A 33 -4.41 -28.96 19.38
C SER A 33 -3.80 -27.57 19.60
N GLN A 34 -3.79 -26.73 18.56
CA GLN A 34 -3.28 -25.35 18.69
C GLN A 34 -4.04 -24.53 19.75
N ALA A 35 -5.34 -24.80 19.94
CA ALA A 35 -6.15 -24.15 20.97
C ALA A 35 -5.70 -24.52 22.39
N ASP A 36 -5.37 -25.80 22.60
CA ASP A 36 -4.86 -26.29 23.89
C ASP A 36 -3.45 -25.75 24.16
N GLN A 37 -2.62 -25.64 23.13
CA GLN A 37 -1.28 -25.04 23.21
C GLN A 37 -1.35 -23.56 23.64
N ILE A 38 -2.30 -22.79 23.09
CA ILE A 38 -2.52 -21.38 23.48
C ILE A 38 -3.04 -21.30 24.91
N SER A 39 -4.01 -22.13 25.28
CA SER A 39 -4.57 -22.12 26.63
C SER A 39 -3.49 -22.38 27.68
N LEU A 40 -2.60 -23.33 27.41
CA LEU A 40 -1.46 -23.63 28.28
C LEU A 40 -0.44 -22.49 28.34
N LEU A 41 -0.08 -21.90 27.19
CA LEU A 41 0.81 -20.74 27.13
C LEU A 41 0.26 -19.56 27.94
N ARG A 42 -1.04 -19.30 27.85
CA ARG A 42 -1.71 -18.24 28.63
C ARG A 42 -1.76 -18.56 30.11
N GLN A 43 -2.05 -19.80 30.48
CA GLN A 43 -2.04 -20.20 31.89
C GLN A 43 -0.66 -19.99 32.52
N GLN A 44 0.41 -20.24 31.76
CA GLN A 44 1.79 -20.07 32.24
C GLN A 44 2.22 -18.61 32.31
N THR A 45 1.71 -17.74 31.44
CA THR A 45 2.20 -16.36 31.28
C THR A 45 1.27 -15.30 31.87
N GLU A 46 -0.05 -15.52 31.90
CA GLU A 46 -1.05 -14.50 32.25
C GLU A 46 -1.47 -14.54 33.73
N VAL A 47 -1.44 -15.71 34.38
CA VAL A 47 -2.03 -15.93 35.72
C VAL A 47 -1.43 -15.04 36.82
N ASN A 48 -0.15 -14.67 36.71
CA ASN A 48 0.54 -13.84 37.70
C ASN A 48 1.24 -12.61 37.07
N ASN A 49 0.85 -12.20 35.86
CA ASN A 49 1.49 -11.07 35.18
C ASN A 49 0.45 -10.02 34.72
N PRO A 50 0.19 -8.99 35.55
CA PRO A 50 -0.81 -7.97 35.23
C PRO A 50 -0.47 -7.18 33.96
N TYR A 51 0.81 -7.04 33.61
CA TYR A 51 1.23 -6.35 32.39
C TYR A 51 0.82 -7.10 31.13
N ILE A 52 0.92 -8.44 31.15
CA ILE A 52 0.50 -9.27 30.02
C ILE A 52 -1.02 -9.23 29.88
N VAL A 53 -1.75 -9.31 30.99
CA VAL A 53 -3.22 -9.22 30.99
C VAL A 53 -3.67 -7.85 30.46
N ASP A 54 -3.03 -6.75 30.87
CA ASP A 54 -3.33 -5.41 30.35
C ASP A 54 -3.04 -5.30 28.84
N ALA A 55 -1.88 -5.78 28.37
CA ALA A 55 -1.53 -5.77 26.95
C ALA A 55 -2.52 -6.61 26.10
N LYS A 56 -2.92 -7.78 26.61
CA LYS A 56 -3.96 -8.62 26.01
C LYS A 56 -5.29 -7.87 25.92
N ASN A 57 -5.76 -7.26 27.01
CA ASN A 57 -7.03 -6.55 27.03
C ASN A 57 -7.05 -5.37 26.05
N LYS A 58 -5.93 -4.65 25.95
CA LYS A 58 -5.73 -3.61 24.93
C LYS A 58 -5.84 -4.16 23.52
N LEU A 59 -5.22 -5.30 23.20
CA LEU A 59 -5.33 -5.92 21.88
C LEU A 59 -6.76 -6.45 21.61
N ILE A 60 -7.43 -7.00 22.62
CA ILE A 60 -8.82 -7.47 22.54
C ILE A 60 -9.77 -6.33 22.13
N GLN A 61 -9.56 -5.11 22.60
CA GLN A 61 -10.38 -3.96 22.21
C GLN A 61 -10.37 -3.69 20.69
N PHE A 62 -9.30 -4.07 19.98
CA PHE A 62 -9.19 -3.93 18.54
C PHE A 62 -9.71 -5.14 17.78
N VAL A 63 -9.38 -6.35 18.23
CA VAL A 63 -9.67 -7.60 17.50
C VAL A 63 -11.07 -8.14 17.80
N GLY A 64 -11.61 -7.81 18.98
CA GLY A 64 -12.83 -8.40 19.53
C GLY A 64 -12.56 -9.76 20.18
N SER A 65 -13.19 -9.99 21.35
CA SER A 65 -12.97 -11.19 22.16
C SER A 65 -13.27 -12.50 21.40
N LYS A 66 -14.30 -12.51 20.56
CA LYS A 66 -14.71 -13.68 19.76
C LYS A 66 -13.65 -14.12 18.74
N ASN A 67 -12.85 -13.18 18.23
CA ASN A 67 -11.86 -13.44 17.18
C ASN A 67 -10.43 -13.50 17.70
N PHE A 68 -10.23 -13.20 18.99
CA PHE A 68 -8.92 -12.98 19.58
C PHE A 68 -7.99 -14.17 19.41
N ASP A 69 -8.47 -15.37 19.76
CA ASP A 69 -7.66 -16.59 19.73
C ASP A 69 -7.19 -16.91 18.32
N ASN A 70 -8.12 -16.93 17.36
CA ASN A 70 -7.80 -17.12 15.95
C ASN A 70 -6.79 -16.08 15.43
N TYR A 71 -6.95 -14.82 15.81
CA TYR A 71 -6.03 -13.75 15.42
C TYR A 71 -4.63 -14.00 15.97
N VAL A 72 -4.48 -14.25 17.27
CA VAL A 72 -3.16 -14.41 17.89
C VAL A 72 -2.47 -15.70 17.43
N THR A 73 -3.23 -16.77 17.14
CA THR A 73 -2.70 -17.98 16.52
C THR A 73 -2.10 -17.67 15.15
N LYS A 74 -2.86 -17.00 14.29
CA LYS A 74 -2.43 -16.65 12.92
C LYS A 74 -1.22 -15.71 12.91
N ARG A 75 -1.13 -14.84 13.92
CA ARG A 75 -0.01 -13.92 14.09
C ARG A 75 1.22 -14.56 14.76
N GLY A 76 1.10 -15.80 15.21
CA GLY A 76 2.24 -16.61 15.63
C GLY A 76 2.57 -16.53 17.12
N ILE A 77 1.58 -16.32 17.99
CA ILE A 77 1.80 -16.31 19.45
C ILE A 77 2.45 -17.61 19.97
N LEU A 78 2.20 -18.73 19.29
CA LEU A 78 2.77 -20.04 19.63
C LEU A 78 4.30 -20.10 19.46
N ASN A 79 4.90 -19.16 18.74
CA ASN A 79 6.36 -19.03 18.67
C ASN A 79 6.99 -18.74 20.05
N CYS A 80 6.20 -18.25 21.02
CA CYS A 80 6.65 -18.02 22.39
C CYS A 80 6.73 -19.29 23.25
N GLN A 81 6.18 -20.44 22.84
CA GLN A 81 6.20 -21.67 23.66
C GLN A 81 7.61 -22.24 23.89
N GLY A 82 8.58 -21.93 23.04
CA GLY A 82 9.98 -22.35 23.20
C GLY A 82 10.91 -21.28 23.77
N ASP A 83 10.39 -20.09 24.10
CA ASP A 83 11.19 -18.96 24.53
C ASP A 83 11.70 -19.16 25.98
N LYS A 84 12.96 -18.79 26.24
CA LYS A 84 13.56 -18.90 27.58
C LYS A 84 12.87 -17.98 28.60
N ASN A 85 12.24 -16.91 28.12
CA ASN A 85 11.43 -15.97 28.88
C ASN A 85 10.05 -15.82 28.20
N GLN A 86 9.25 -16.89 28.25
CA GLN A 86 7.93 -16.98 27.64
C GLN A 86 7.04 -15.77 27.98
N SER A 87 7.04 -15.32 29.24
CA SER A 87 6.25 -14.16 29.68
C SER A 87 6.65 -12.88 28.94
N SER A 88 7.96 -12.61 28.80
CA SER A 88 8.43 -11.46 28.03
C SER A 88 8.06 -11.57 26.56
N CYS A 89 8.18 -12.77 25.96
CA CYS A 89 7.79 -13.00 24.57
C CYS A 89 6.31 -12.70 24.33
N VAL A 90 5.42 -13.22 25.20
CA VAL A 90 3.97 -12.99 25.09
C VAL A 90 3.62 -11.52 25.32
N LEU A 91 4.25 -10.85 26.28
CA LEU A 91 4.07 -9.41 26.49
C LEU A 91 4.44 -8.60 25.24
N SER A 92 5.64 -8.83 24.70
CA SER A 92 6.12 -8.16 23.50
C SER A 92 5.23 -8.44 22.30
N PHE A 93 4.75 -9.68 22.15
CA PHE A 93 3.80 -10.05 21.11
C PHE A 93 2.51 -9.23 21.20
N TYR A 94 1.84 -9.19 22.36
CA TYR A 94 0.58 -8.45 22.51
C TYR A 94 0.76 -6.94 22.29
N LEU A 95 1.82 -6.35 22.83
CA LEU A 95 2.11 -4.93 22.65
C LEU A 95 2.40 -4.58 21.18
N ASN A 96 3.22 -5.39 20.51
CA ASN A 96 3.55 -5.14 19.11
C ASN A 96 2.32 -5.22 18.21
N GLU A 97 1.48 -6.24 18.37
CA GLU A 97 0.26 -6.36 17.57
C GLU A 97 -0.74 -5.23 17.89
N TYR A 98 -0.86 -4.83 19.16
CA TYR A 98 -1.67 -3.69 19.55
C TYR A 98 -1.20 -2.39 18.87
N HIS A 99 0.09 -2.10 18.90
CA HIS A 99 0.65 -0.88 18.32
C HIS A 99 0.50 -0.84 16.80
N LYS A 100 0.66 -1.98 16.12
CA LYS A 100 0.39 -2.09 14.67
C LYS A 100 -1.06 -1.73 14.36
N LEU A 101 -2.02 -2.39 15.00
CA LEU A 101 -3.45 -2.13 14.76
C LEU A 101 -3.87 -0.70 15.11
N LYS A 102 -3.32 -0.16 16.19
CA LYS A 102 -3.57 1.24 16.59
C LYS A 102 -3.08 2.21 15.51
N TYR A 103 -1.89 1.99 14.97
CA TYR A 103 -1.33 2.84 13.93
C TYR A 103 -2.13 2.73 12.63
N ASP A 104 -2.46 1.51 12.20
CA ASP A 104 -3.27 1.26 11.00
C ASP A 104 -4.65 1.97 11.09
N MET A 105 -5.29 1.93 12.26
CA MET A 105 -6.56 2.61 12.49
C MET A 105 -6.43 4.13 12.46
N GLN A 106 -5.36 4.68 13.04
CA GLN A 106 -5.09 6.12 12.99
C GLN A 106 -4.86 6.60 11.55
N LEU A 107 -4.09 5.85 10.77
CA LEU A 107 -3.86 6.15 9.36
C LEU A 107 -5.18 6.06 8.58
N LYS A 108 -5.95 4.99 8.78
CA LYS A 108 -7.26 4.83 8.13
C LYS A 108 -8.20 5.99 8.45
N LYS A 109 -8.28 6.40 9.72
CA LYS A 109 -9.10 7.54 10.14
C LYS A 109 -8.64 8.85 9.49
N ALA A 110 -7.34 9.08 9.39
CA ALA A 110 -6.80 10.27 8.71
C ALA A 110 -7.15 10.27 7.21
N VAL A 111 -7.04 9.11 6.55
CA VAL A 111 -7.45 8.94 5.14
C VAL A 111 -8.95 9.18 4.97
N GLU A 112 -9.79 8.57 5.81
CA GLU A 112 -11.25 8.75 5.77
C GLU A 112 -11.66 10.21 6.00
N LEU A 113 -11.00 10.92 6.94
CA LEU A 113 -11.24 12.34 7.17
C LEU A 113 -10.84 13.20 5.97
N ASN A 114 -9.65 12.96 5.41
CA ASN A 114 -9.20 13.69 4.22
C ASN A 114 -10.10 13.44 3.02
N GLN A 115 -10.58 12.20 2.84
CA GLN A 115 -11.52 11.87 1.77
C GLN A 115 -12.86 12.57 1.99
N ALA A 116 -13.40 12.58 3.21
CA ALA A 116 -14.64 13.28 3.52
C ALA A 116 -14.52 14.79 3.31
N GLU A 117 -13.41 15.40 3.72
CA GLU A 117 -13.13 16.82 3.46
C GLU A 117 -13.04 17.10 1.95
N HIS A 118 -12.35 16.24 1.20
CA HIS A 118 -12.28 16.33 -0.25
C HIS A 118 -13.67 16.24 -0.91
N ASP A 119 -14.50 15.28 -0.50
CA ASP A 119 -15.85 15.09 -1.03
C ASP A 119 -16.74 16.30 -0.70
N ILE A 120 -16.60 16.89 0.50
CA ILE A 120 -17.27 18.14 0.88
C ILE A 120 -16.84 19.29 -0.03
N GLU A 121 -15.54 19.47 -0.27
CA GLU A 121 -15.05 20.51 -1.18
C GLU A 121 -15.55 20.29 -2.61
N LEU A 122 -15.55 19.05 -3.11
CA LEU A 122 -16.14 18.72 -4.41
C LEU A 122 -17.64 19.03 -4.48
N SER A 123 -18.38 18.77 -3.39
CA SER A 123 -19.82 19.06 -3.33
C SER A 123 -20.16 20.55 -3.46
N LYS A 124 -19.22 21.44 -3.12
CA LYS A 124 -19.36 22.89 -3.27
C LYS A 124 -19.19 23.34 -4.73
N ILE A 125 -18.58 22.50 -5.58
CA ILE A 125 -18.32 22.81 -6.98
C ILE A 125 -19.56 22.44 -7.81
N LYS A 126 -20.30 23.45 -8.27
CA LYS A 126 -21.33 23.25 -9.29
C LYS A 126 -20.69 23.25 -10.67
N ALA A 127 -20.53 22.07 -11.27
CA ALA A 127 -20.06 21.96 -12.65
C ALA A 127 -21.12 22.57 -13.58
N THR A 128 -20.77 23.67 -14.24
CA THR A 128 -21.56 24.25 -15.33
C THR A 128 -21.08 23.67 -16.65
N GLU A 129 -21.94 23.67 -17.67
CA GLU A 129 -21.55 23.26 -19.02
C GLU A 129 -20.32 24.04 -19.54
N SER A 130 -20.26 25.34 -19.24
CA SER A 130 -19.10 26.18 -19.55
C SER A 130 -17.83 25.72 -18.82
N ASN A 131 -17.91 25.39 -17.53
CA ASN A 131 -16.76 24.91 -16.77
C ASN A 131 -16.26 23.55 -17.30
N ILE A 132 -17.18 22.66 -17.67
CA ILE A 132 -16.85 21.35 -18.26
C ILE A 132 -16.18 21.54 -19.61
N LYS A 133 -16.73 22.40 -20.48
CA LYS A 133 -16.15 22.72 -21.79
C LYS A 133 -14.74 23.32 -21.66
N ASN A 134 -14.56 24.27 -20.74
CA ASN A 134 -13.26 24.89 -20.47
C ASN A 134 -12.25 23.88 -19.93
N TYR A 135 -12.70 22.93 -19.09
CA TYR A 135 -11.88 21.82 -18.63
C TYR A 135 -11.44 20.93 -19.79
N CYS A 136 -12.38 20.50 -20.64
CA CYS A 136 -12.08 19.66 -21.80
C CYS A 136 -11.12 20.33 -22.79
N GLN A 137 -11.33 21.61 -23.10
CA GLN A 137 -10.40 22.37 -23.95
C GLN A 137 -9.03 22.54 -23.31
N SER A 138 -8.97 22.87 -22.01
CA SER A 138 -7.69 22.97 -21.30
C SER A 138 -6.92 21.65 -21.28
N SER A 139 -7.64 20.53 -21.24
CA SER A 139 -7.05 19.19 -21.23
C SER A 139 -6.53 18.81 -22.62
N ALA A 140 -7.29 19.09 -23.68
CA ALA A 140 -6.85 18.93 -25.07
C ALA A 140 -5.59 19.77 -25.37
N ASP A 141 -5.58 21.03 -24.93
CA ASP A 141 -4.42 21.91 -25.10
C ASP A 141 -3.20 21.43 -24.32
N PHE A 142 -3.39 20.76 -23.19
CA PHE A 142 -2.31 20.16 -22.42
C PHE A 142 -1.69 18.97 -23.15
N ILE A 143 -2.50 18.05 -23.65
CA ILE A 143 -2.02 16.91 -24.46
C ILE A 143 -1.28 17.41 -25.70
N ALA A 144 -1.82 18.42 -26.37
CA ALA A 144 -1.15 19.04 -27.52
C ALA A 144 0.24 19.60 -27.14
N ALA A 145 0.35 20.28 -26.00
CA ALA A 145 1.63 20.78 -25.51
C ALA A 145 2.66 19.66 -25.24
N ILE A 146 2.21 18.48 -24.79
CA ILE A 146 3.08 17.32 -24.61
C ILE A 146 3.58 16.78 -25.97
N TYR A 147 2.70 16.65 -26.96
CA TYR A 147 3.08 16.23 -28.32
C TYR A 147 4.07 17.19 -28.97
N THR A 148 3.87 18.49 -28.83
CA THR A 148 4.77 19.52 -29.37
C THR A 148 6.00 19.78 -28.49
N LYS A 149 6.15 19.07 -27.38
CA LYS A 149 7.26 19.23 -26.41
C LYS A 149 7.40 20.66 -25.87
N ASP A 150 6.28 21.38 -25.74
CA ASP A 150 6.23 22.77 -25.23
C ASP A 150 6.42 22.80 -23.71
N THR A 151 7.69 22.66 -23.31
CA THR A 151 8.08 22.45 -21.90
C THR A 151 7.73 23.64 -21.03
N ASP A 152 7.80 24.86 -21.57
CA ASP A 152 7.44 26.07 -20.83
C ASP A 152 5.94 26.09 -20.52
N LYS A 153 5.09 25.81 -21.50
CA LYS A 153 3.64 25.76 -21.29
C LYS A 153 3.22 24.60 -20.39
N ILE A 154 3.90 23.45 -20.49
CA ILE A 154 3.69 22.31 -19.59
C ILE A 154 4.01 22.70 -18.15
N THR A 155 5.22 23.21 -17.90
CA THR A 155 5.72 23.43 -16.53
C THR A 155 5.14 24.67 -15.88
N GLN A 156 4.95 25.77 -16.63
CA GLN A 156 4.52 27.05 -16.08
C GLN A 156 3.00 27.21 -16.05
N TYR A 157 2.26 26.55 -16.95
CA TYR A 157 0.80 26.73 -17.05
C TYR A 157 0.03 25.48 -16.66
N PHE A 158 0.24 24.34 -17.33
CA PHE A 158 -0.62 23.17 -17.15
C PHE A 158 -0.32 22.37 -15.89
N GLN A 159 0.95 22.12 -15.58
CA GLN A 159 1.36 21.40 -14.39
C GLN A 159 0.79 22.02 -13.09
N PRO A 160 0.92 23.34 -12.84
CA PRO A 160 0.31 23.95 -11.65
C PRO A 160 -1.22 23.95 -11.73
N LYS A 161 -1.81 24.21 -12.91
CA LYS A 161 -3.27 24.25 -13.10
C LYS A 161 -3.94 22.93 -12.76
N PHE A 162 -3.34 21.81 -13.16
CA PHE A 162 -3.83 20.46 -12.90
C PHE A 162 -3.24 19.82 -11.64
N LYS A 163 -2.41 20.56 -10.89
CA LYS A 163 -1.71 20.07 -9.69
C LYS A 163 -0.95 18.75 -9.94
N MET A 164 -0.35 18.62 -11.12
CA MET A 164 0.39 17.42 -11.50
C MET A 164 1.77 17.38 -10.85
N SER A 165 2.15 16.21 -10.35
CA SER A 165 3.53 15.97 -9.90
C SER A 165 4.47 15.85 -11.09
N ALA A 166 5.78 16.02 -10.86
CA ALA A 166 6.79 15.78 -11.89
C ALA A 166 6.74 14.33 -12.43
N GLN A 167 6.37 13.37 -11.58
CA GLN A 167 6.21 11.97 -11.96
C GLN A 167 5.02 11.76 -12.91
N ASP A 168 3.92 12.49 -12.70
CA ASP A 168 2.75 12.42 -13.60
C ASP A 168 3.10 12.94 -15.00
N ILE A 169 3.83 14.07 -15.06
CA ILE A 169 4.33 14.64 -16.32
C ILE A 169 5.27 13.66 -17.03
N LEU A 170 6.23 13.08 -16.32
CA LEU A 170 7.18 12.12 -16.90
C LEU A 170 6.47 10.86 -17.43
N SER A 171 5.48 10.37 -16.69
CA SER A 171 4.68 9.21 -17.09
C SER A 171 3.89 9.49 -18.36
N LEU A 172 3.32 10.70 -18.47
CA LEU A 172 2.59 11.15 -19.65
C LEU A 172 3.50 11.31 -20.88
N GLN A 173 4.64 11.96 -20.72
CA GLN A 173 5.66 12.09 -21.77
C GLN A 173 6.13 10.72 -22.27
N THR A 174 6.36 9.78 -21.35
CA THR A 174 6.74 8.40 -21.69
C THR A 174 5.67 7.70 -22.50
N LYS A 175 4.39 7.88 -22.14
CA LYS A 175 3.27 7.27 -22.86
C LYS A 175 3.16 7.84 -24.28
N ILE A 176 3.20 9.15 -24.43
CA ILE A 176 3.14 9.83 -25.73
C ILE A 176 4.35 9.48 -26.61
N THR A 177 5.54 9.33 -26.03
CA THR A 177 6.73 8.88 -26.76
C THR A 177 6.59 7.45 -27.29
N LYS A 178 5.72 6.62 -26.69
CA LYS A 178 5.41 5.27 -27.18
C LYS A 178 4.29 5.26 -28.23
N ASP A 179 3.50 6.33 -28.32
CA ASP A 179 2.50 6.51 -29.38
C ASP A 179 3.18 6.99 -30.67
N ASN A 180 3.93 6.06 -31.28
CA ASN A 180 4.67 6.33 -32.51
C ASN A 180 3.76 6.68 -33.68
N TYR A 181 2.50 6.25 -33.66
CA TYR A 181 1.57 6.47 -34.76
C TYR A 181 1.02 7.90 -34.74
N SER A 182 0.50 8.36 -33.62
CA SER A 182 0.02 9.75 -33.50
C SER A 182 1.17 10.74 -33.67
N LEU A 183 2.35 10.42 -33.13
CA LEU A 183 3.53 11.26 -33.30
C LEU A 183 3.92 11.38 -34.79
N PHE A 184 3.98 10.26 -35.52
CA PHE A 184 4.24 10.25 -36.96
C PHE A 184 3.22 11.09 -37.73
N LEU A 185 1.92 10.91 -37.46
CA LEU A 185 0.87 11.69 -38.12
C LEU A 185 1.02 13.20 -37.89
N ILE A 186 1.33 13.61 -36.66
CA ILE A 186 1.51 15.02 -36.31
C ILE A 186 2.78 15.59 -36.97
N GLU A 187 3.87 14.82 -37.02
CA GLU A 187 5.13 15.23 -37.66
C GLU A 187 4.96 15.39 -39.19
N GLU A 188 4.23 14.48 -39.84
CA GLU A 188 3.96 14.52 -41.28
C GLU A 188 2.90 15.58 -41.66
N ASN A 189 1.91 15.79 -40.80
CA ASN A 189 0.87 16.79 -41.02
C ASN A 189 0.47 17.49 -39.70
N PRO A 190 1.11 18.62 -39.36
CA PRO A 190 0.83 19.34 -38.12
C PRO A 190 -0.63 19.80 -37.94
N SER A 191 -1.44 19.87 -39.01
CA SER A 191 -2.86 20.20 -38.89
C SER A 191 -3.67 19.12 -38.17
N ILE A 192 -3.21 17.86 -38.22
CA ILE A 192 -3.84 16.72 -37.53
C ILE A 192 -3.90 16.96 -36.02
N LEU A 193 -2.99 17.74 -35.46
CA LEU A 193 -3.04 18.10 -34.05
C LEU A 193 -4.34 18.82 -33.67
N GLN A 194 -4.93 19.61 -34.57
CA GLN A 194 -6.23 20.25 -34.31
C GLN A 194 -7.38 19.25 -34.38
N GLU A 195 -7.32 18.27 -35.28
CA GLU A 195 -8.31 17.19 -35.38
C GLU A 195 -8.30 16.35 -34.10
N ILE A 196 -7.12 15.92 -33.65
CA ILE A 196 -6.92 15.20 -32.38
C ILE A 196 -7.49 15.99 -31.18
N LYS A 197 -7.31 17.32 -31.18
CA LYS A 197 -7.87 18.17 -30.11
C LYS A 197 -9.39 18.25 -30.16
N ILE A 198 -10.00 18.28 -31.33
CA ILE A 198 -11.45 18.31 -31.48
C ILE A 198 -12.03 17.00 -30.98
N ASP A 199 -11.48 15.87 -31.45
CA ASP A 199 -11.88 14.52 -31.02
C ASP A 199 -11.75 14.37 -29.50
N TYR A 200 -10.64 14.86 -28.93
CA TYR A 200 -10.46 14.92 -27.47
C TYR A 200 -11.61 15.65 -26.78
N VAL A 201 -11.96 16.84 -27.26
CA VAL A 201 -12.97 17.67 -26.60
C VAL A 201 -14.33 17.00 -26.68
N GLU A 202 -14.68 16.37 -27.81
CA GLU A 202 -15.93 15.64 -27.98
C GLU A 202 -16.01 14.42 -27.05
N GLU A 203 -14.97 13.58 -27.02
CA GLU A 203 -14.88 12.47 -26.07
C GLU A 203 -14.98 12.96 -24.63
N CYS A 204 -14.32 14.07 -24.34
CA CYS A 204 -14.30 14.62 -23.00
C CYS A 204 -15.66 15.14 -22.55
N LEU A 205 -16.40 15.79 -23.43
CA LEU A 205 -17.75 16.26 -23.13
C LEU A 205 -18.73 15.10 -22.93
N ASN A 206 -18.52 13.97 -23.62
CA ASN A 206 -19.33 12.77 -23.44
C ASN A 206 -19.10 12.09 -22.09
N ASN A 207 -17.88 12.16 -21.54
CA ASN A 207 -17.57 11.60 -20.23
C ASN A 207 -16.57 12.46 -19.41
N PRO A 208 -17.00 13.63 -18.87
CA PRO A 208 -16.10 14.65 -18.29
C PRO A 208 -15.27 14.17 -17.09
N LYS A 209 -15.72 13.12 -16.40
CA LYS A 209 -15.08 12.62 -15.17
C LYS A 209 -13.78 11.85 -15.45
N ASP A 210 -13.54 11.44 -16.68
CA ASP A 210 -12.45 10.53 -17.05
C ASP A 210 -11.32 11.19 -17.88
N ASN A 211 -11.34 12.48 -18.20
CA ASN A 211 -10.54 12.92 -19.36
C ASN A 211 -9.08 13.29 -19.13
N ILE A 212 -8.70 13.85 -17.97
CA ILE A 212 -7.26 14.00 -17.64
C ILE A 212 -6.73 12.75 -16.94
N ILE A 213 -7.53 12.16 -16.05
CA ILE A 213 -7.12 11.04 -15.20
C ILE A 213 -7.04 9.73 -16.02
N ASN A 214 -7.89 9.57 -17.04
CA ASN A 214 -8.02 8.34 -17.82
C ASN A 214 -7.43 8.46 -19.25
N TYR A 215 -6.76 9.56 -19.60
CA TYR A 215 -5.87 9.63 -20.79
C TYR A 215 -4.66 8.67 -20.67
N SER A 216 -4.41 8.16 -19.45
CA SER A 216 -3.58 6.98 -19.16
C SER A 216 -4.09 5.70 -19.85
N ASN A 217 -5.33 5.65 -20.35
CA ASN A 217 -5.94 4.51 -21.06
C ASN A 217 -6.44 4.80 -22.49
N ILE A 218 -6.54 6.07 -22.92
CA ILE A 218 -7.09 6.44 -24.24
C ILE A 218 -6.10 6.16 -25.39
N PHE A 219 -4.80 6.29 -25.16
CA PHE A 219 -3.82 5.85 -26.15
C PHE A 219 -3.60 4.33 -26.11
N ARG A 220 -3.75 3.69 -27.27
CA ARG A 220 -3.32 2.32 -27.58
C ARG A 220 -1.81 2.19 -27.49
#